data_AF-A0AA40GG26-F1
#
_entry.id   AF-A0AA40GG26-F1
#
_cell.length_a   1.000
_cell.length_b   1.000
_cell.length_c   1.000
_cell.angle_alpha   90.00
_cell.angle_beta   90.00
_cell.angle_gamma   90.00
#
_symmetry.space_group_name_H-M   'P 1'
#
loop_
_entity.id
_entity.type
_entity.pdbx_description
1 polymer ?
#
loop_
_entity_poly.entity_id
_entity_poly.type
_entity_poly.pdbx_seq_one_letter_code
_entity_poly.pdbx_strand_id
1 'polypeptide(L)'
;MNNMNFLLDGMSVQNLTEPVYIMLKAPLYYYAGKKLLPVVWDDTLNKSGGWTSDGCYLRNVLNNLIIFHCNRLGYYGLLQDTSTLDYDGNR
;
A
#
# COMPACT_ATOMS: atom_id res chain seq x y z
N MET A 1 -11.94 -3.46 -4.87
CA MET A 1 -10.51 -3.44 -4.53
C MET A 1 -9.80 -4.25 -5.60
N ASN A 2 -8.93 -3.63 -6.40
CA ASN A 2 -8.20 -4.32 -7.46
C ASN A 2 -6.83 -4.69 -6.90
N ASN A 3 -6.57 -5.99 -6.74
CA ASN A 3 -5.29 -6.49 -6.25
C ASN A 3 -4.36 -6.71 -7.45
N MET A 4 -3.15 -6.14 -7.40
CA MET A 4 -2.11 -6.36 -8.40
C MET A 4 -1.06 -7.28 -7.78
N ASN A 5 -0.73 -8.37 -8.48
CA ASN A 5 0.14 -9.43 -7.97
C ASN A 5 1.45 -9.45 -8.76
N PHE A 6 2.59 -9.31 -8.08
CA PHE A 6 3.92 -9.57 -8.66
C PHE A 6 4.67 -10.53 -7.74
N LEU A 7 4.67 -11.82 -8.09
CA LEU A 7 5.44 -12.85 -7.41
C LEU A 7 6.33 -13.57 -8.43
N LEU A 8 7.59 -13.77 -8.06
CA LEU A 8 8.45 -14.77 -8.68
C LEU A 8 8.28 -16.07 -7.89
N ASP A 9 7.89 -17.14 -8.59
CA ASP A 9 7.54 -18.48 -8.11
C ASP A 9 8.10 -18.84 -6.70
N GLY A 10 7.26 -18.65 -5.66
CA GLY A 10 7.54 -19.07 -4.28
C GLY A 10 8.69 -18.37 -3.53
N MET A 11 9.35 -17.36 -4.11
CA MET A 11 10.51 -16.72 -3.49
C MET A 11 10.17 -15.38 -2.83
N SER A 12 10.54 -15.24 -1.56
CA SER A 12 10.55 -13.95 -0.87
C SER A 12 11.80 -13.17 -1.30
N VAL A 13 11.63 -12.21 -2.21
CA VAL A 13 12.72 -11.33 -2.66
C VAL A 13 12.65 -10.03 -1.89
N GLN A 14 13.66 -9.77 -1.05
CA GLN A 14 13.73 -8.62 -0.15
C GLN A 14 15.05 -7.87 -0.32
N ASN A 15 15.13 -6.66 0.24
CA ASN A 15 16.32 -5.79 0.18
C ASN A 15 16.80 -5.49 -1.25
N LEU A 16 15.84 -5.24 -2.15
CA LEU A 16 16.11 -4.81 -3.51
C LEU A 16 16.86 -3.47 -3.50
N THR A 17 17.99 -3.40 -4.20
CA THR A 17 18.70 -2.13 -4.43
C THR A 17 17.84 -1.16 -5.24
N GLU A 18 17.20 -1.67 -6.29
CA GLU A 18 16.20 -0.93 -7.06
C GLU A 18 14.79 -1.34 -6.58
N PRO A 19 14.06 -0.44 -5.90
CA PRO A 19 12.77 -0.79 -5.33
C PRO A 19 11.70 -0.94 -6.41
N VAL A 20 10.64 -1.68 -6.09
CA VAL A 20 9.47 -1.75 -6.97
C VAL A 20 8.64 -0.51 -6.77
N TYR A 21 8.27 0.14 -7.87
CA TYR A 21 7.39 1.31 -7.88
C TYR A 21 5.96 0.88 -8.19
N ILE A 22 5.03 1.27 -7.31
CA ILE A 22 3.61 0.99 -7.45
C ILE A 22 2.90 2.33 -7.69
N MET A 23 2.04 2.35 -8.71
CA MET A 23 1.21 3.50 -9.05
C MET A 23 -0.25 3.09 -9.01
N LEU A 24 -1.00 3.63 -8.06
CA LEU A 24 -2.43 3.37 -7.91
C LEU A 24 -3.23 4.61 -8.32
N LYS A 25 -4.24 4.42 -9.18
CA LYS A 25 -5.19 5.49 -9.52
C LYS A 25 -6.41 5.38 -8.62
N ALA A 26 -6.67 6.42 -7.85
CA ALA A 26 -7.86 6.50 -6.98
C ALA A 26 -8.46 7.91 -7.03
N PRO A 27 -9.79 8.08 -6.94
CA PRO A 27 -10.38 9.41 -6.80
C PRO A 27 -9.92 10.15 -5.54
N LEU A 28 -9.65 11.46 -5.66
CA LEU A 28 -9.17 12.34 -4.58
C LEU A 28 -9.97 12.23 -3.28
N TYR A 29 -11.30 12.17 -3.37
CA TYR A 29 -12.18 12.15 -2.20
C TYR A 29 -11.96 10.94 -1.28
N TYR A 30 -11.36 9.85 -1.77
CA TYR A 30 -11.07 8.70 -0.92
C TYR A 30 -9.94 8.96 0.08
N TYR A 31 -8.92 9.73 -0.32
CA TYR A 31 -7.67 9.88 0.44
C TYR A 31 -7.28 11.33 0.77
N ALA A 32 -8.01 12.33 0.28
CA ALA A 32 -7.74 13.73 0.58
C ALA A 32 -7.77 13.98 2.10
N GLY A 33 -6.70 14.58 2.62
CA GLY A 33 -6.54 14.86 4.06
C GLY A 33 -6.27 13.63 4.94
N LYS A 34 -6.12 12.43 4.35
CA LYS A 34 -5.91 11.20 5.12
C LYS A 34 -4.46 10.73 5.02
N LYS A 35 -3.97 10.13 6.11
CA LYS A 35 -2.65 9.52 6.13
C LYS A 35 -2.70 8.22 5.33
N LEU A 36 -1.98 8.21 4.20
CA LEU A 36 -1.78 7.03 3.37
C LEU A 36 -0.54 6.27 3.85
N LEU A 37 -0.70 4.98 4.13
CA LEU A 37 0.37 4.11 4.56
C LEU A 37 0.55 2.95 3.57
N PRO A 38 1.56 3.01 2.69
CA PRO A 38 1.91 1.90 1.82
C PRO A 38 2.30 0.67 2.62
N VAL A 39 1.83 -0.49 2.19
CA VAL A 39 2.12 -1.77 2.85
C VAL A 39 2.39 -2.87 1.82
N VAL A 40 3.13 -3.87 2.27
CA VAL A 40 3.38 -5.14 1.58
C VAL A 40 2.96 -6.30 2.48
N TRP A 41 2.44 -7.36 1.87
CA TRP A 41 2.10 -8.58 2.60
C TRP A 41 3.36 -9.34 2.98
N ASP A 42 3.44 -9.73 4.25
CA ASP A 42 4.51 -10.55 4.82
C ASP A 42 3.92 -11.83 5.41
N ASP A 43 4.20 -12.97 4.78
CA ASP A 43 3.71 -14.29 5.21
C ASP A 43 4.29 -14.76 6.56
N THR A 44 5.38 -14.15 7.01
CA THR A 44 6.06 -14.51 8.27
C THR A 44 5.42 -13.85 9.51
N LEU A 45 4.61 -12.80 9.31
CA LEU A 45 3.94 -12.09 10.39
C LEU A 45 2.80 -12.93 11.00
N ASN A 46 2.73 -12.99 12.34
CA ASN A 46 1.58 -13.55 13.09
C ASN A 46 1.10 -14.96 12.68
N LYS A 47 1.99 -15.84 12.19
CA LYS A 47 1.72 -17.23 11.76
C LYS A 47 0.78 -17.40 10.55
N SER A 48 0.00 -16.39 10.19
CA SER A 48 -0.95 -16.40 9.06
C SER A 48 -0.65 -15.33 8.00
N GLY A 49 0.44 -14.59 8.18
CA GLY A 49 0.78 -13.41 7.40
C GLY A 49 0.09 -12.14 7.90
N GLY A 50 0.61 -11.00 7.43
CA GLY A 50 0.05 -9.69 7.73
C GLY A 50 0.57 -8.59 6.84
N TRP A 51 -0.10 -7.45 6.85
CA TRP A 51 0.37 -6.23 6.19
C TRP A 51 1.44 -5.55 7.04
N THR A 52 2.60 -5.25 6.45
CA THR A 52 3.65 -4.44 7.07
C THR A 52 3.99 -3.25 6.20
N SER A 53 4.37 -2.13 6.80
CA SER A 53 4.94 -0.97 6.10
C SER A 53 6.46 -1.07 5.92
N ASP A 54 7.08 -2.15 6.40
CA ASP A 54 8.53 -2.31 6.37
C ASP A 54 9.07 -2.29 4.94
N GLY A 55 10.01 -1.38 4.70
CA GLY A 55 10.62 -1.19 3.39
C GLY A 55 9.73 -0.53 2.35
N CYS A 56 8.52 -0.08 2.72
CA CYS A 56 7.59 0.63 1.84
C CYS A 56 7.47 2.11 2.19
N TYR A 57 7.56 2.98 1.19
CA TYR A 57 7.58 4.44 1.38
C TYR A 57 6.70 5.16 0.36
N LEU A 58 5.84 6.05 0.85
CA LEU A 58 5.05 6.94 0.01
C LEU A 58 5.98 7.96 -0.64
N ARG A 59 5.90 8.12 -1.96
CA ARG A 59 6.76 9.04 -2.70
C ARG A 59 6.05 10.31 -3.10
N ASN A 60 4.89 10.19 -3.73
CA ASN A 60 4.11 11.36 -4.12
C ASN A 60 2.65 10.98 -4.39
N VAL A 61 1.79 11.98 -4.42
CA VAL A 61 0.44 11.89 -4.96
C VAL A 61 0.27 12.97 -6.03
N LEU A 62 0.15 12.56 -7.29
CA LEU A 62 0.13 13.45 -8.46
C LEU A 62 -1.07 13.10 -9.34
N ASN A 63 -1.94 14.05 -9.65
CA ASN A 63 -3.05 13.85 -10.60
C ASN A 63 -3.87 12.57 -10.34
N ASN A 64 -4.26 12.33 -9.09
CA ASN A 64 -5.02 11.14 -8.68
C ASN A 64 -4.25 9.81 -8.77
N LEU A 65 -2.92 9.89 -8.91
CA LEU A 65 -2.01 8.76 -8.84
C LEU A 65 -1.25 8.81 -7.52
N ILE A 66 -1.40 7.75 -6.74
CA ILE A 66 -0.65 7.50 -5.51
C ILE A 66 0.57 6.68 -5.91
N ILE A 67 1.75 7.25 -5.69
CA ILE A 67 3.02 6.65 -6.08
C ILE A 67 3.79 6.32 -4.80
N PHE A 68 4.10 5.04 -4.64
CA PHE A 68 4.94 4.55 -3.55
C PHE A 68 5.89 3.49 -4.08
N HIS A 69 6.86 3.13 -3.26
CA HIS A 69 7.80 2.07 -3.59
C HIS A 69 8.05 1.17 -2.40
N CYS A 70 8.41 -0.08 -2.67
CA CYS A 70 8.80 -1.05 -1.67
C CYS A 70 10.11 -1.74 -2.08
N ASN A 71 11.00 -2.00 -1.12
CA ASN A 71 12.28 -2.69 -1.38
C ASN A 71 12.17 -4.22 -1.43
N ARG A 72 10.96 -4.75 -1.63
CA ARG A 72 10.68 -6.20 -1.69
C ARG A 72 9.53 -6.50 -2.65
N LEU A 73 9.56 -7.69 -3.24
CA LEU A 73 8.46 -8.23 -4.04
C LEU A 73 7.36 -8.80 -3.14
N GLY A 74 6.11 -8.65 -3.56
CA GLY A 74 4.97 -9.20 -2.83
C GLY A 74 3.63 -8.63 -3.29
N TYR A 75 2.63 -8.78 -2.42
CA TYR A 75 1.33 -8.15 -2.58
C TYR A 75 1.35 -6.77 -1.95
N TYR A 76 0.88 -5.76 -2.68
CA TYR A 76 0.92 -4.38 -2.23
C TYR A 76 -0.46 -3.87 -1.87
N GLY A 77 -0.51 -3.00 -0.87
CA GLY A 77 -1.72 -2.36 -0.41
C GLY A 77 -1.47 -0.94 0.07
N LEU A 78 -2.57 -0.24 0.36
CA LEU A 78 -2.55 1.09 0.95
C LEU A 78 -3.52 1.09 2.13
N LEU A 79 -2.99 1.24 3.33
CA LEU A 79 -3.78 1.46 4.53
C LEU A 79 -4.10 2.95 4.67
N GLN A 80 -5.28 3.23 5.20
CA GLN A 80 -5.76 4.58 5.40
C GLN A 80 -6.42 4.66 6.76
N ASP A 81 -6.14 5.75 7.47
CA ASP A 81 -6.85 6.06 8.71
C ASP A 81 -8.32 6.41 8.39
N THR A 82 -9.24 5.68 9.02
CA THR A 82 -10.68 5.86 8.91
C THR A 82 -11.28 6.59 10.10
N SER A 83 -10.51 6.93 11.12
CA SER A 83 -10.99 7.64 12.32
C SER A 83 -11.54 9.03 12.01
N THR A 84 -11.08 9.65 10.91
CA THR A 84 -11.55 10.95 10.41
C THR A 84 -12.69 10.85 9.40
N LEU A 85 -13.21 9.64 9.15
CA LEU A 85 -14.49 9.50 8.47
C LEU A 85 -15.59 9.94 9.45
N ASP A 86 -15.88 11.24 9.45
CA ASP A 86 -17.11 11.74 10.06
C ASP A 86 -18.27 10.93 9.50
N TYR A 87 -18.95 10.20 10.39
CA TYR A 87 -20.22 9.57 10.10
C TYR A 87 -21.28 10.68 10.05
N ASP A 88 -21.18 11.59 9.08
CA ASP A 88 -22.30 12.47 8.73
C ASP A 88 -23.26 11.70 7.81
N GLY A 89 -23.79 10.61 8.37
CA GLY A 89 -24.87 9.82 7.82
C GLY A 89 -26.24 10.42 8.12
N ASN A 90 -26.37 11.75 8.11
CA ASN A 90 -27.64 12.46 8.23
C ASN A 90 -27.63 13.79 7.45
N ARG A 91 -27.94 13.71 6.15
CA ARG A 91 -28.67 14.77 5.43
C ARG A 91 -29.49 14.17 4.30
#